data_AF-A0A7D4AUN8-F1
#
_entry.id   AF-A0A7D4AUN8-F1
#
_cell.length_a   1.000
_cell.length_b   1.000
_cell.length_c   1.000
_cell.angle_alpha   90.00
_cell.angle_beta   90.00
_cell.angle_gamma   90.00
#
_symmetry.space_group_name_H-M   'P 1'
#
loop_
_entity.id
_entity.type
_entity.pdbx_description
1 polymer ?
#
loop_
_entity_poly.entity_id
_entity_poly.type
_entity_poly.pdbx_seq_one_letter_code
_entity_poly.pdbx_strand_id
1 'polypeptide(L)'
;MNMPYGNYGGSPQNLAYRQGAGSYQLPDGTWQPAQIMTFDGNRLVVKDDPAAKRKLTASGVRQLEILRDTFLVVNKLPGKLVATNEPDFVQSLFNRQGVRLLVRYPNGYGHPSYFLSRPNVPLALLPSSKAGFKKELLTIVQGCPALVAQLENDTLGQEDLVQILQEYVECQRRAKAATK
;
A
#
# COMPACT_ATOMS: atom_id res chain seq x y z
N MET A 1 -23.97 5.95 25.85
CA MET A 1 -23.16 4.70 25.79
C MET A 1 -21.74 5.10 25.39
N ASN A 2 -20.83 5.16 26.37
CA ASN A 2 -19.43 5.49 26.17
C ASN A 2 -18.67 4.24 25.69
N MET A 3 -18.10 4.28 24.49
CA MET A 3 -17.08 3.31 24.11
C MET A 3 -15.75 3.74 24.73
N PRO A 4 -15.01 2.84 25.42
CA PRO A 4 -13.69 3.17 25.92
C PRO A 4 -12.71 3.22 24.75
N TYR A 5 -12.11 4.39 24.52
CA TYR A 5 -10.93 4.51 23.70
C TYR A 5 -9.82 3.69 24.35
N GLY A 6 -9.53 2.54 23.75
CA GLY A 6 -8.41 1.67 24.14
C GLY A 6 -7.12 2.46 24.09
N ASN A 7 -6.43 2.44 25.23
CA ASN A 7 -5.12 3.02 25.48
C ASN A 7 -4.11 2.49 24.43
N TYR A 8 -3.67 3.34 23.50
CA TYR A 8 -2.61 3.04 22.52
C TYR A 8 -1.25 3.05 23.23
N GLY A 9 -1.00 2.05 24.08
CA GLY A 9 0.28 1.82 24.75
C GLY A 9 1.28 1.04 23.90
N GLY A 10 1.36 1.29 22.60
CA GLY A 10 2.36 0.70 21.70
C GLY A 10 3.44 1.73 21.39
N SER A 11 4.72 1.37 21.55
CA SER A 11 5.86 2.23 21.23
C SER A 11 5.66 2.96 19.89
N PRO A 12 5.87 4.29 19.81
CA PRO A 12 5.57 5.10 18.62
C PRO A 12 6.53 4.88 17.43
N GLN A 13 7.17 3.71 17.32
CA GLN A 13 8.37 3.52 16.49
C GLN A 13 8.17 2.65 15.26
N ASN A 14 7.04 1.97 15.09
CA ASN A 14 6.79 1.15 13.90
C ASN A 14 5.55 1.66 13.13
N LEU A 15 5.80 2.39 12.04
CA LEU A 15 4.75 2.93 11.15
C LEU A 15 3.89 1.84 10.50
N ALA A 16 4.37 0.59 10.44
CA ALA A 16 3.63 -0.56 9.95
C ALA A 16 2.77 -1.26 11.03
N TYR A 17 2.92 -0.89 12.31
CA TYR A 17 2.17 -1.54 13.38
C TYR A 17 0.67 -1.28 13.25
N ARG A 18 -0.11 -2.35 13.20
CA ARG A 18 -1.58 -2.30 13.19
C ARG A 18 -2.12 -3.35 14.14
N GLN A 19 -3.20 -3.03 14.85
CA GLN A 19 -3.91 -3.97 15.70
C GLN A 19 -5.41 -3.74 15.60
N GLY A 20 -6.18 -4.81 15.34
CA GLY A 20 -7.63 -4.73 15.27
C GLY A 20 -8.26 -5.96 14.63
N ALA A 21 -9.58 -5.94 14.47
CA ALA A 21 -10.30 -6.97 13.73
C ALA A 21 -10.03 -6.86 12.22
N GLY A 22 -10.23 -7.97 11.52
CA GLY A 22 -9.91 -8.04 10.11
C GLY A 22 -10.13 -9.41 9.47
N SER A 23 -9.47 -9.62 8.33
CA SER A 23 -9.43 -10.90 7.64
C SER A 23 -8.08 -11.10 6.96
N TYR A 24 -7.71 -12.34 6.69
CA TYR A 24 -6.50 -12.67 5.94
C TYR A 24 -6.77 -13.80 4.97
N GLN A 25 -6.06 -13.77 3.84
CA GLN A 25 -6.17 -14.76 2.79
C GLN A 25 -4.97 -15.70 2.84
N LEU A 26 -5.24 -17.00 2.89
CA LEU A 26 -4.23 -18.05 2.87
C LEU A 26 -3.63 -18.26 1.47
N PRO A 27 -2.51 -18.98 1.34
CA PRO A 27 -1.87 -19.27 0.05
C PRO A 27 -2.74 -20.06 -0.94
N ASP A 28 -3.78 -20.75 -0.49
CA ASP A 28 -4.77 -21.43 -1.33
C ASP A 28 -5.89 -20.48 -1.84
N GLY A 29 -5.93 -19.24 -1.36
CA GLY A 29 -6.95 -18.25 -1.69
C GLY A 29 -8.12 -18.18 -0.71
N THR A 30 -8.16 -19.07 0.29
CA THR A 30 -9.21 -19.09 1.31
C THR A 30 -9.08 -17.88 2.24
N TRP A 31 -10.20 -17.19 2.48
CA TRP A 31 -10.27 -16.10 3.45
C TRP A 31 -10.61 -16.60 4.85
N GLN A 32 -9.94 -16.05 5.85
CA GLN A 32 -10.12 -16.34 7.26
C GLN A 32 -10.45 -15.05 8.01
N PRO A 33 -11.60 -14.95 8.69
CA PRO A 33 -11.89 -13.80 9.56
C PRO A 33 -11.05 -13.89 10.83
N ALA A 34 -10.76 -12.74 11.44
CA ALA A 34 -10.06 -12.68 12.72
C ALA A 34 -10.57 -11.54 13.61
N GLN A 35 -10.78 -11.84 14.89
CA GLN A 35 -11.26 -10.84 15.85
C GLN A 35 -10.14 -9.90 16.31
N ILE A 36 -8.94 -10.45 16.52
CA ILE A 36 -7.77 -9.70 16.93
C ILE A 36 -6.58 -10.11 16.07
N MET A 37 -6.18 -9.21 15.19
CA MET A 37 -4.97 -9.27 14.40
C MET A 37 -3.96 -8.26 14.96
N THR A 38 -2.69 -8.65 15.01
CA THR A 38 -1.57 -7.76 15.30
C THR A 38 -0.55 -7.93 14.17
N PHE A 39 -0.29 -6.86 13.45
CA PHE A 39 0.65 -6.84 12.33
C PHE A 39 1.79 -5.86 12.64
N ASP A 40 3.03 -6.29 12.46
CA ASP A 40 4.24 -5.52 12.76
C ASP A 40 5.04 -5.10 11.51
N GLY A 41 4.50 -5.31 10.30
CA GLY A 41 5.20 -5.09 9.04
C GLY A 41 5.73 -6.36 8.39
N ASN A 42 6.05 -7.42 9.15
CA ASN A 42 6.55 -8.69 8.60
C ASN A 42 5.76 -9.92 9.02
N ARG A 43 5.11 -9.82 10.18
CA ARG A 43 4.44 -10.94 10.83
C ARG A 43 3.05 -10.51 11.20
N LEU A 44 2.12 -11.43 10.94
CA LEU A 44 0.76 -11.35 11.39
C LEU A 44 0.58 -12.32 12.56
N VAL A 45 0.11 -11.81 13.69
CA VAL A 45 -0.34 -12.61 14.82
C VAL A 45 -1.85 -12.53 14.89
N VAL A 46 -2.51 -13.68 14.83
CA VAL A 46 -3.96 -13.82 14.95
C VAL A 46 -4.29 -14.43 16.30
N LYS A 47 -5.28 -13.86 16.99
CA LYS A 47 -5.84 -14.36 18.24
C LYS A 47 -7.35 -14.46 18.12
N ASP A 48 -7.82 -15.61 17.68
CA ASP A 48 -9.26 -15.89 17.62
C ASP A 48 -9.76 -16.57 18.90
N ASP A 49 -8.85 -17.21 19.65
CA ASP A 49 -9.07 -17.80 20.97
C ASP A 49 -8.04 -17.21 21.97
N PRO A 50 -8.45 -16.76 23.17
CA PRO A 50 -7.53 -16.32 24.21
C PRO A 50 -6.38 -17.29 24.51
N ALA A 51 -6.61 -18.61 24.37
CA ALA A 51 -5.64 -19.66 24.64
C ALA A 51 -4.70 -19.97 23.46
N ALA A 52 -5.04 -19.54 22.22
CA ALA A 52 -4.28 -19.90 21.03
C ALA A 52 -3.90 -18.67 20.19
N LYS A 53 -2.60 -18.47 19.99
CA LYS A 53 -2.05 -17.44 19.09
C LYS A 53 -1.46 -18.10 17.87
N ARG A 54 -1.95 -17.74 16.68
CA ARG A 54 -1.37 -18.19 15.41
C ARG A 54 -0.43 -17.11 14.88
N LYS A 55 0.83 -17.46 14.61
CA LYS A 55 1.82 -16.56 14.01
C LYS A 55 2.00 -16.93 12.54
N LEU A 56 1.84 -15.98 11.65
CA LEU A 56 1.96 -16.10 10.19
C LEU A 56 3.01 -15.11 9.69
N THR A 57 3.84 -15.54 8.74
CA THR A 57 4.79 -14.68 8.00
C THR A 57 4.22 -14.31 6.63
N ALA A 58 4.93 -13.47 5.87
CA ALA A 58 4.55 -13.12 4.49
C ALA A 58 4.33 -14.34 3.59
N SER A 59 5.10 -15.42 3.77
CA SER A 59 4.91 -16.66 2.99
C SER A 59 3.65 -17.45 3.37
N GLY A 60 3.09 -17.18 4.56
CA GLY A 60 1.91 -17.85 5.09
C GLY A 60 0.57 -17.18 4.74
N VAL A 61 0.59 -16.07 4.00
CA VAL A 61 -0.61 -15.32 3.58
C VAL A 61 -0.41 -14.73 2.19
N ARG A 62 -1.50 -14.39 1.50
CA ARG A 62 -1.47 -13.64 0.23
C ARG A 62 -1.81 -12.17 0.41
N GLN A 63 -2.76 -11.90 1.30
CA GLN A 63 -3.30 -10.58 1.57
C GLN A 63 -3.89 -10.59 2.98
N LEU A 64 -3.94 -9.43 3.61
CA LEU A 64 -4.68 -9.22 4.86
C LEU A 64 -5.32 -7.85 4.89
N GLU A 65 -6.42 -7.75 5.64
CA GLU A 65 -7.17 -6.53 5.87
C GLU A 65 -7.28 -6.33 7.39
N ILE A 66 -6.78 -5.21 7.92
CA ILE A 66 -6.83 -4.88 9.35
C ILE A 66 -7.35 -3.46 9.47
N LEU A 67 -8.41 -3.23 10.24
CA LEU A 67 -9.00 -1.89 10.42
C LEU A 67 -9.30 -1.15 9.09
N ARG A 68 -9.65 -1.88 8.03
CA ARG A 68 -9.87 -1.40 6.65
C ARG A 68 -8.60 -1.09 5.84
N ASP A 69 -7.41 -1.12 6.46
CA ASP A 69 -6.15 -1.11 5.72
C ASP A 69 -5.94 -2.46 5.04
N THR A 70 -5.58 -2.43 3.75
CA THR A 70 -5.27 -3.64 2.99
C THR A 70 -3.77 -3.78 2.81
N PHE A 71 -3.21 -4.96 3.08
CA PHE A 71 -1.81 -5.28 2.85
C PHE A 71 -1.70 -6.49 1.92
N LEU A 72 -0.86 -6.36 0.89
CA LEU A 72 -0.64 -7.36 -0.13
C LEU A 72 0.73 -8.01 0.06
N VAL A 73 0.84 -9.29 -0.24
CA VAL A 73 2.13 -9.96 -0.33
C VAL A 73 2.65 -9.84 -1.76
N VAL A 74 3.82 -9.22 -1.91
CA VAL A 74 4.45 -8.98 -3.21
C VAL A 74 5.82 -9.65 -3.27
N ASN A 75 6.02 -10.44 -4.33
CA ASN A 75 7.31 -11.03 -4.66
C ASN A 75 8.12 -10.07 -5.54
N LYS A 76 9.45 -10.08 -5.38
CA LYS A 76 10.39 -9.34 -6.24
C LYS A 76 10.05 -7.84 -6.34
N LEU A 77 9.93 -7.16 -5.20
CA LEU A 77 9.76 -5.71 -5.19
C LEU A 77 10.95 -5.02 -5.88
N PRO A 78 10.71 -4.09 -6.82
CA PRO A 78 11.76 -3.29 -7.42
C PRO A 78 12.59 -2.55 -6.37
N GLY A 79 13.89 -2.44 -6.59
CA GLY A 79 14.80 -1.78 -5.64
C GLY A 79 15.26 -2.65 -4.45
N LYS A 80 14.78 -3.89 -4.32
CA LYS A 80 15.41 -4.88 -3.42
C LYS A 80 16.66 -5.47 -4.04
N LEU A 81 17.69 -5.69 -3.20
CA LEU A 81 18.87 -6.48 -3.58
C LEU A 81 18.44 -7.92 -3.90
N VAL A 82 19.01 -8.48 -4.98
CA VAL A 82 18.70 -9.80 -5.55
C VAL A 82 18.76 -10.93 -4.51
N ALA A 83 19.55 -10.78 -3.44
CA ALA A 83 19.66 -11.76 -2.37
C ALA A 83 18.40 -11.91 -1.49
N THR A 84 17.45 -10.97 -1.53
CA THR A 84 16.23 -10.99 -0.72
C THR A 84 15.03 -11.43 -1.54
N ASN A 85 15.04 -12.67 -2.03
CA ASN A 85 13.90 -13.27 -2.75
C ASN A 85 12.66 -13.47 -1.85
N GLU A 86 12.72 -13.05 -0.58
CA GLU A 86 11.62 -13.15 0.35
C GLU A 86 10.49 -12.18 -0.02
N PRO A 87 9.23 -12.66 0.00
CA PRO A 87 8.06 -11.82 -0.18
C PRO A 87 7.98 -10.74 0.91
N ASP A 88 7.42 -9.59 0.57
CA ASP A 88 7.15 -8.51 1.51
C ASP A 88 5.66 -8.20 1.58
N PHE A 89 5.25 -7.66 2.73
CA PHE A 89 3.98 -6.95 2.85
C PHE A 89 4.12 -5.52 2.35
N VAL A 90 3.14 -5.10 1.54
CA VAL A 90 2.98 -3.71 1.12
C VAL A 90 1.54 -3.27 1.37
N GLN A 91 1.37 -2.12 2.00
CA GLN A 91 0.05 -1.56 2.25
C GLN A 91 -0.49 -0.91 0.97
N SER A 92 -1.76 -1.14 0.65
CA SER A 92 -2.46 -0.48 -0.45
C SER A 92 -3.12 0.80 0.06
N LEU A 93 -2.58 1.97 -0.30
CA LEU A 93 -3.14 3.27 0.04
C LEU A 93 -4.23 3.73 -0.95
N PHE A 94 -4.17 3.23 -2.18
CA PHE A 94 -5.11 3.56 -3.24
C PHE A 94 -5.31 2.35 -4.15
N ASN A 95 -6.55 2.09 -4.57
CA ASN A 95 -6.88 1.03 -5.52
C ASN A 95 -8.16 1.40 -6.29
N ARG A 96 -8.01 1.93 -7.52
CA ARG A 96 -9.15 2.24 -8.39
C ARG A 96 -8.79 1.97 -9.85
N GLN A 97 -9.73 1.37 -10.59
CA GLN A 97 -9.59 1.09 -12.03
C GLN A 97 -8.27 0.40 -12.43
N GLY A 98 -7.76 -0.50 -11.56
CA GLY A 98 -6.50 -1.21 -11.79
C GLY A 98 -5.22 -0.41 -11.51
N VAL A 99 -5.35 0.87 -11.11
CA VAL A 99 -4.24 1.68 -10.59
C VAL A 99 -4.18 1.50 -9.07
N ARG A 100 -3.01 1.12 -8.55
CA ARG A 100 -2.78 0.98 -7.11
C ARG A 100 -1.53 1.74 -6.65
N LEU A 101 -1.68 2.48 -5.55
CA LEU A 101 -0.56 3.00 -4.80
C LEU A 101 -0.26 2.05 -3.64
N LEU A 102 0.94 1.50 -3.65
CA LEU A 102 1.42 0.61 -2.60
C LEU A 102 2.52 1.33 -1.82
N VAL A 103 2.54 1.14 -0.50
CA VAL A 103 3.62 1.64 0.35
C VAL A 103 4.23 0.50 1.12
N ARG A 104 5.56 0.47 1.15
CA ARG A 104 6.35 -0.39 2.03
C ARG A 104 7.00 0.49 3.08
N TYR A 105 6.80 0.14 4.33
CA TYR A 105 7.56 0.69 5.45
C TYR A 105 8.69 -0.30 5.75
N PRO A 106 9.97 0.05 5.49
CA PRO A 106 11.08 -0.78 5.91
C PRO A 106 11.02 -1.00 7.42
N ASN A 107 11.48 -2.16 7.89
CA ASN A 107 11.61 -2.42 9.32
C ASN A 107 12.51 -1.35 9.97
N GLY A 108 11.98 -0.63 10.95
CA GLY A 108 12.69 0.43 11.69
C GLY A 108 12.36 1.85 11.19
N TYR A 109 13.33 2.76 11.31
CA TYR A 109 13.19 4.20 11.02
C TYR A 109 13.40 4.56 9.53
N GLY A 110 13.08 3.66 8.61
CA GLY A 110 13.27 3.90 7.18
C GLY A 110 12.17 4.78 6.58
N HIS A 111 12.53 5.59 5.58
CA HIS A 111 11.54 6.31 4.79
C HIS A 111 10.64 5.33 4.02
N PRO A 112 9.32 5.61 3.90
CA PRO A 112 8.42 4.79 3.11
C PRO A 112 8.88 4.73 1.65
N SER A 113 8.78 3.54 1.06
CA SER A 113 8.97 3.35 -0.37
C SER A 113 7.60 3.21 -1.03
N TYR A 114 7.32 4.05 -2.02
CA TYR A 114 6.06 4.03 -2.75
C TYR A 114 6.22 3.28 -4.06
N PHE A 115 5.23 2.46 -4.39
CA PHE A 115 5.19 1.72 -5.63
C PHE A 115 3.88 1.97 -6.34
N LEU A 116 3.94 2.06 -7.67
CA LEU A 116 2.77 2.25 -8.51
C LEU A 116 2.54 0.99 -9.36
N SER A 117 1.38 0.36 -9.16
CA SER A 117 0.89 -0.72 -10.00
C SER A 117 -0.14 -0.17 -10.98
N ARG A 118 0.01 -0.50 -12.27
CA ARG A 118 -0.95 -0.12 -13.33
C ARG A 118 -1.24 -1.32 -14.23
N PRO A 119 -2.39 -1.36 -14.92
CA PRO A 119 -2.71 -2.47 -15.84
C PRO A 119 -1.67 -2.59 -16.94
N ASN A 120 -1.19 -3.81 -17.22
CA ASN A 120 -0.22 -4.12 -18.28
C ASN A 120 1.14 -3.40 -18.16
N VAL A 121 1.47 -2.86 -16.99
CA VAL A 121 2.77 -2.23 -16.72
C VAL A 121 3.42 -2.94 -15.53
N PRO A 122 4.73 -3.25 -15.58
CA PRO A 122 5.44 -3.75 -14.41
C PRO A 122 5.30 -2.82 -13.20
N LEU A 123 5.35 -3.40 -12.00
CA LEU A 123 5.36 -2.62 -10.76
C LEU A 123 6.55 -1.65 -10.78
N ALA A 124 6.30 -0.37 -10.56
CA ALA A 124 7.32 0.67 -10.56
C ALA A 124 7.60 1.17 -9.14
N LEU A 125 8.87 1.31 -8.77
CA LEU A 125 9.29 2.04 -7.58
C LEU A 125 9.29 3.54 -7.91
N LEU A 126 8.57 4.33 -7.13
CA LEU A 126 8.59 5.79 -7.29
C LEU A 126 9.85 6.36 -6.64
N PRO A 127 10.62 7.21 -7.35
CA PRO A 127 11.83 7.81 -6.78
C PRO A 127 11.50 8.67 -5.56
N SER A 128 12.37 8.63 -4.55
CA SER A 128 12.24 9.45 -3.34
C SER A 128 12.69 10.90 -3.54
N SER A 129 13.53 11.19 -4.55
CA SER A 129 13.95 12.57 -4.82
C SER A 129 12.85 13.36 -5.51
N LYS A 130 12.67 14.64 -5.15
CA LYS A 130 11.66 15.53 -5.76
C LYS A 130 11.76 15.53 -7.30
N ALA A 131 12.97 15.72 -7.83
CA ALA A 131 13.19 15.76 -9.28
C ALA A 131 12.91 14.42 -9.97
N GLY A 132 13.35 13.30 -9.38
CA GLY A 132 13.10 11.96 -9.91
C GLY A 132 11.62 11.62 -9.89
N PHE A 133 10.95 11.93 -8.79
CA PHE A 133 9.51 11.74 -8.62
C PHE A 133 8.71 12.52 -9.66
N LYS A 134 8.98 13.82 -9.79
CA LYS A 134 8.31 14.69 -10.76
C LYS A 134 8.49 14.16 -12.18
N LYS A 135 9.74 13.81 -12.55
CA LYS A 135 10.04 13.23 -13.86
C LYS A 135 9.23 11.96 -14.12
N GLU A 136 9.21 11.02 -13.17
CA GLU A 136 8.47 9.77 -13.32
C GLU A 136 6.97 10.01 -13.45
N LEU A 137 6.37 10.83 -12.57
CA LEU A 137 4.94 11.14 -12.63
C LEU A 137 4.52 11.85 -13.92
N LEU A 138 5.33 12.77 -14.44
CA LEU A 138 5.02 13.45 -15.71
C LEU A 138 4.90 12.44 -16.86
N THR A 139 5.73 11.38 -16.89
CA THR A 139 5.57 10.31 -17.90
C THR A 139 4.27 9.52 -17.72
N ILE A 140 3.82 9.35 -16.47
CA ILE A 140 2.61 8.61 -16.15
C ILE A 140 1.36 9.40 -16.54
N VAL A 141 1.34 10.70 -16.23
CA VAL A 141 0.17 11.57 -16.40
C VAL A 141 0.16 12.36 -17.71
N GLN A 142 1.08 12.09 -18.64
CA GLN A 142 1.22 12.83 -19.92
C GLN A 142 -0.10 13.00 -20.72
N GLY A 143 -1.04 12.06 -20.58
CA GLY A 143 -2.37 12.13 -21.23
C GLY A 143 -3.38 13.04 -20.52
N CYS A 144 -2.98 13.76 -19.46
CA CYS A 144 -3.82 14.58 -18.61
C CYS A 144 -3.23 15.98 -18.46
N PRO A 145 -3.48 16.90 -19.42
CA PRO A 145 -2.80 18.20 -19.48
C PRO A 145 -2.93 19.05 -18.21
N ALA A 146 -4.07 19.00 -17.53
CA ALA A 146 -4.28 19.74 -16.27
C ALA A 146 -3.34 19.26 -15.15
N LEU A 147 -3.15 17.94 -15.03
CA LEU A 147 -2.22 17.37 -14.05
C LEU A 147 -0.76 17.66 -14.40
N VAL A 148 -0.42 17.62 -15.69
CA VAL A 148 0.92 17.99 -16.17
C VAL A 148 1.23 19.43 -15.73
N ALA A 149 0.33 20.38 -15.98
CA ALA A 149 0.53 21.77 -15.60
C ALA A 149 0.69 21.96 -14.08
N GLN A 150 -0.11 21.25 -13.26
CA GLN A 150 0.00 21.31 -11.80
C GLN A 150 1.32 20.75 -11.27
N LEU A 151 1.81 19.64 -11.85
CA LEU A 151 3.10 19.06 -11.50
C LEU A 151 4.27 19.95 -11.97
N GLU A 152 4.18 20.53 -13.17
CA GLU A 152 5.20 21.44 -13.70
C GLU A 152 5.34 22.70 -12.85
N ASN A 153 4.22 23.25 -12.38
CA ASN A 153 4.18 24.42 -11.50
C ASN A 153 4.41 24.11 -10.01
N ASP A 154 4.82 22.88 -9.67
CA ASP A 154 5.04 22.43 -8.28
C ASP A 154 3.82 22.66 -7.36
N THR A 155 2.61 22.66 -7.91
CA THR A 155 1.36 22.77 -7.13
C THR A 155 1.02 21.45 -6.43
N LEU A 156 1.44 20.33 -7.01
CA LEU A 156 1.27 18.99 -6.44
C LEU A 156 2.63 18.30 -6.29
N GLY A 157 2.82 17.62 -5.15
CA GLY A 157 4.07 16.98 -4.74
C GLY A 157 3.94 15.49 -4.38
N GLN A 158 4.94 14.98 -3.67
CA GLN A 158 4.95 13.58 -3.17
C GLN A 158 3.89 13.35 -2.11
N GLU A 159 3.64 14.38 -1.30
CA GLU A 159 2.61 14.47 -0.28
C GLU A 159 1.20 14.30 -0.86
N ASP A 160 0.99 14.72 -2.11
CA ASP A 160 -0.31 14.71 -2.78
C ASP A 160 -0.52 13.47 -3.66
N LEU A 161 0.33 12.44 -3.53
CA LEU A 161 0.36 11.30 -4.44
C LEU A 161 -1.00 10.59 -4.56
N VAL A 162 -1.76 10.48 -3.48
CA VAL A 162 -3.11 9.90 -3.53
C VAL A 162 -4.06 10.78 -4.36
N GLN A 163 -4.00 12.10 -4.19
CA GLN A 163 -4.80 13.05 -4.96
C GLN A 163 -4.43 13.02 -6.45
N ILE A 164 -3.13 13.07 -6.76
CA ILE A 164 -2.63 12.99 -8.15
C ILE A 164 -3.17 11.74 -8.84
N LEU A 165 -3.12 10.58 -8.17
CA LEU A 165 -3.61 9.32 -8.73
C LEU A 165 -5.14 9.27 -8.88
N GLN A 166 -5.88 9.89 -7.95
CA GLN A 166 -7.33 10.05 -8.09
C GLN A 166 -7.68 10.85 -9.35
N GLU A 167 -7.06 12.02 -9.51
CA GLU A 167 -7.27 12.88 -10.68
C GLU A 167 -6.85 12.19 -11.98
N TYR A 168 -5.76 11.43 -11.95
CA TYR A 168 -5.29 10.66 -13.11
C TYR A 168 -6.32 9.61 -13.53
N VAL A 169 -6.86 8.85 -12.58
CA VAL A 169 -7.90 7.85 -12.85
C VAL A 169 -9.17 8.50 -13.41
N GLU A 170 -9.57 9.66 -12.90
CA GLU A 170 -10.72 10.40 -13.42
C GLU A 170 -10.49 10.93 -14.84
N CYS A 171 -9.30 11.46 -15.12
CA CYS A 171 -8.90 11.87 -16.46
C CYS A 171 -8.96 10.69 -17.45
N GLN A 172 -8.39 9.54 -17.09
CA GLN A 172 -8.44 8.31 -17.91
C GLN A 172 -9.88 7.85 -18.18
N ARG A 173 -10.75 7.96 -17.17
CA ARG A 173 -12.17 7.63 -17.30
C ARG A 173 -12.87 8.54 -18.32
N ARG A 174 -12.63 9.85 -18.24
CA ARG A 174 -13.21 10.84 -19.17
C ARG A 174 -12.72 10.61 -20.60
N ALA A 175 -11.44 10.35 -20.80
CA ALA A 175 -10.87 10.06 -22.13
C ALA A 175 -11.49 8.83 -22.78
N LYS A 176 -11.72 7.76 -22.01
CA LYS A 176 -12.41 6.55 -22.47
C LYS A 176 -13.90 6.77 -22.79
N ALA A 177 -14.54 7.72 -22.12
CA ALA A 177 -15.94 8.06 -22.39
C ALA A 177 -16.10 8.88 -23.68
N ALA A 178 -15.11 9.71 -24.04
CA ALA A 178 -15.13 10.52 -25.26
C ALA A 178 -14.76 9.75 -26.54
N THR A 179 -14.23 8.54 -26.40
CA THR A 179 -13.79 7.67 -27.52
C THR A 179 -14.78 6.54 -27.83
N LYS A 180 -15.93 6.51 -27.15
CA LYS A 180 -17.07 5.63 -27.43
C LYS A 180 -18.21 6.42 -28.04
#